data_AF-A0A8T5S9J7-F1
#
_entry.id   AF-A0A8T5S9J7-F1
#
_cell.length_a   1.000
_cell.length_b   1.000
_cell.length_c   1.000
_cell.angle_alpha   90.00
_cell.angle_beta   90.00
_cell.angle_gamma   90.00
#
_symmetry.space_group_name_H-M   'P 1'
#
loop_
_entity.id
_entity.type
_entity.pdbx_description
1 polymer ?
#
loop_
_entity_poly.entity_id
_entity_poly.type
_entity_poly.pdbx_seq_one_letter_code
_entity_poly.pdbx_strand_id
1 'polypeptide(L)'
;MTQIIKKDHTWITPISELHTTRREVESAVLNCLCREICFVEDFEKIRAVPESEMRRVASIVRLPYNLVRTIITRFLVNFVYFRRFLRSHKFTYDYTKSLRKLRIYLHRLHRLVPVFSFSRARENARILKNILDKRCFLPQFTTQLAVVLFVTDINDQSTEKNIIQANLRLLCNCSAYAFHRTRNKIGIGSKNFYP
;
A
#
# COMPACT_ATOMS: atom_id res chain seq x y z
N MET A 1 61.84 -23.63 -18.03
CA MET A 1 61.34 -22.95 -16.81
C MET A 1 60.01 -22.32 -17.16
N THR A 2 58.93 -22.95 -16.70
CA THR A 2 57.57 -22.80 -17.22
C THR A 2 56.79 -21.82 -16.35
N GLN A 3 56.14 -20.84 -16.98
CA GLN A 3 55.32 -19.82 -16.33
C GLN A 3 54.09 -20.47 -15.67
N ILE A 4 53.87 -20.16 -14.38
CA ILE A 4 52.69 -20.60 -13.64
C ILE A 4 51.66 -19.47 -13.67
N ILE A 5 50.56 -19.74 -14.36
CA ILE A 5 49.35 -18.92 -14.40
C ILE A 5 48.73 -18.89 -12.99
N LYS A 6 48.72 -17.73 -12.34
CA LYS A 6 47.93 -17.49 -11.13
C LYS A 6 46.45 -17.40 -11.53
N LYS A 7 45.70 -18.47 -11.27
CA LYS A 7 44.23 -18.47 -11.36
C LYS A 7 43.62 -17.79 -10.14
N ASP A 8 42.62 -16.97 -10.43
CA ASP A 8 41.76 -16.25 -9.51
C ASP A 8 41.12 -17.11 -8.43
N HIS A 9 41.15 -16.59 -7.20
CA HIS A 9 40.21 -16.95 -6.13
C HIS A 9 39.56 -15.68 -5.59
N THR A 10 38.70 -15.07 -6.40
CA THR A 10 37.65 -14.20 -5.87
C THR A 10 36.68 -15.07 -5.08
N TRP A 11 36.62 -14.85 -3.78
CA TRP A 11 35.57 -15.38 -2.92
C TRP A 11 34.22 -14.80 -3.38
N ILE A 12 33.55 -15.52 -4.27
CA ILE A 12 32.11 -15.36 -4.43
C ILE A 12 31.52 -15.82 -3.11
N THR A 13 31.16 -14.87 -2.26
CA THR A 13 30.33 -15.16 -1.10
C THR A 13 29.09 -15.89 -1.60
N PRO A 14 28.81 -17.11 -1.11
CA PRO A 14 27.64 -17.83 -1.53
C PRO A 14 26.42 -17.01 -1.12
N ILE A 15 25.53 -16.82 -2.09
CA ILE A 15 24.18 -16.28 -1.94
C ILE A 15 23.55 -17.04 -0.77
N SER A 16 23.55 -16.41 0.41
CA SER A 16 22.91 -16.97 1.58
C SER A 16 21.41 -16.97 1.32
N GLU A 17 20.94 -18.11 0.81
CA GLU A 17 19.69 -18.78 1.19
C GLU A 17 18.63 -17.87 1.82
N LEU A 18 17.96 -17.09 0.98
CA LEU A 18 16.67 -16.53 1.33
C LEU A 18 15.64 -17.37 0.60
N HIS A 19 14.94 -18.26 1.32
CA HIS A 19 13.62 -18.75 0.92
C HIS A 19 12.64 -17.56 0.95
N THR A 20 12.91 -16.51 0.16
CA THR A 20 11.99 -15.39 0.02
C THR A 20 10.79 -15.91 -0.72
N THR A 21 9.65 -16.02 -0.02
CA THR A 21 8.44 -16.42 -0.72
C THR A 21 8.17 -15.39 -1.82
N ARG A 22 7.60 -15.81 -2.95
CA ARG A 22 7.19 -14.88 -4.03
C ARG A 22 6.38 -13.69 -3.48
N ARG A 23 5.61 -13.93 -2.42
CA ARG A 23 4.81 -12.92 -1.73
C ARG A 23 5.64 -11.90 -0.96
N GLU A 24 6.74 -12.30 -0.33
CA GLU A 24 7.67 -11.37 0.33
C GLU A 24 8.38 -10.48 -0.68
N VAL A 25 8.81 -11.03 -1.81
CA VAL A 25 9.39 -10.27 -2.92
C VAL A 25 8.38 -9.24 -3.44
N GLU A 26 7.16 -9.68 -3.73
CA GLU A 26 6.07 -8.81 -4.18
C GLU A 26 5.77 -7.71 -3.15
N SER A 27 5.75 -8.07 -1.87
CA SER A 27 5.53 -7.13 -0.78
C SER A 27 6.63 -6.06 -0.71
N ALA A 28 7.90 -6.45 -0.73
CA ALA A 28 9.02 -5.52 -0.70
C ALA A 28 8.97 -4.52 -1.86
N VAL A 29 8.72 -5.01 -3.07
CA VAL A 29 8.62 -4.16 -4.28
C VAL A 29 7.45 -3.18 -4.18
N LEU A 30 6.25 -3.65 -3.84
CA LEU A 30 5.06 -2.80 -3.78
C LEU A 30 5.11 -1.83 -2.60
N ASN A 31 5.72 -2.23 -1.50
CA ASN A 31 5.94 -1.38 -0.33
C ASN A 31 6.88 -0.22 -0.67
N CYS A 32 8.01 -0.52 -1.32
CA CYS A 32 8.93 0.50 -1.85
C CYS A 32 8.22 1.43 -2.85
N LEU A 33 7.48 0.88 -3.83
CA LEU A 33 6.74 1.67 -4.80
C LEU A 33 5.77 2.67 -4.13
N CYS A 34 4.97 2.21 -3.16
CA CYS A 34 3.94 3.04 -2.53
C CYS A 34 4.52 4.17 -1.65
N ARG A 35 5.76 4.03 -1.18
CA ARG A 35 6.43 4.96 -0.27
C ARG A 35 7.41 5.90 -0.98
N GLU A 36 8.04 5.46 -2.06
CA GLU A 36 9.08 6.22 -2.76
C GLU A 36 8.58 6.95 -4.02
N ILE A 37 7.54 6.43 -4.67
CA ILE A 37 7.10 6.89 -5.99
C ILE A 37 5.64 7.30 -5.93
N CYS A 38 5.35 8.55 -6.29
CA CYS A 38 3.96 9.01 -6.47
C CYS A 38 3.46 8.58 -7.85
N PHE A 39 2.55 7.61 -7.92
CA PHE A 39 1.95 7.15 -9.18
C PHE A 39 0.53 7.71 -9.38
N VAL A 40 0.29 8.92 -8.87
CA VAL A 40 -0.97 9.65 -8.99
C VAL A 40 -0.73 10.90 -9.85
N GLU A 41 -1.51 11.05 -10.91
CA GLU A 41 -1.59 12.31 -11.69
C GLU A 41 -2.72 13.19 -11.16
N ASP A 42 -2.83 14.39 -11.74
CA ASP A 42 -3.98 15.27 -11.57
C ASP A 42 -5.30 14.53 -11.77
N PHE A 43 -6.32 14.94 -11.02
CA PHE A 43 -7.64 14.30 -10.97
C PHE A 43 -7.62 12.84 -10.51
N GLU A 44 -6.60 12.47 -9.73
CA GLU A 44 -6.45 11.13 -9.14
C GLU A 44 -6.36 10.05 -10.22
N LYS A 45 -5.72 10.30 -11.36
CA LYS A 45 -5.47 9.25 -12.37
C LYS A 45 -4.26 8.41 -11.99
N ILE A 46 -4.22 7.17 -12.45
CA ILE A 46 -3.07 6.29 -12.26
C ILE A 46 -2.02 6.71 -13.29
N ARG A 47 -0.89 7.23 -12.82
CA ARG A 47 0.26 7.58 -13.65
C ARG A 47 0.94 6.31 -14.14
N ALA A 48 1.41 6.31 -15.38
CA ALA A 48 2.41 5.32 -15.78
C ALA A 48 3.68 5.51 -14.93
N VAL A 49 4.26 4.42 -14.43
CA VAL A 49 5.54 4.46 -13.72
C VAL A 49 6.64 4.38 -14.79
N PRO A 50 7.47 5.42 -14.99
CA PRO A 50 8.54 5.39 -15.99
C PRO A 50 9.59 4.33 -15.65
N GLU A 51 10.32 3.89 -16.68
CA GLU A 51 11.39 2.91 -16.50
C GLU A 51 12.46 3.36 -15.50
N SER A 52 12.81 4.65 -15.50
CA SER A 52 13.77 5.23 -14.54
C SER A 52 13.33 5.04 -13.09
N GLU A 53 12.05 5.19 -12.79
CA GLU A 53 11.50 4.97 -11.45
C GLU A 53 11.44 3.49 -11.09
N MET A 54 11.10 2.62 -12.04
CA MET A 54 11.16 1.16 -11.82
C MET A 54 12.60 0.69 -11.55
N ARG A 55 13.60 1.26 -12.24
CA ARG A 55 15.02 1.02 -11.98
C ARG A 55 15.44 1.52 -10.60
N ARG A 56 14.92 2.67 -10.15
CA ARG A 56 15.12 3.18 -8.79
C ARG A 56 14.50 2.25 -7.74
N VAL A 57 13.31 1.73 -7.95
CA VAL A 57 12.73 0.72 -7.04
C VAL A 57 13.64 -0.50 -7.00
N ALA A 58 14.07 -1.02 -8.15
CA ALA A 58 14.95 -2.17 -8.25
C ALA A 58 16.28 -2.00 -7.51
N SER A 59 16.88 -0.81 -7.56
CA SER A 59 18.11 -0.52 -6.81
C SER A 59 17.87 -0.47 -5.30
N ILE A 60 16.76 0.12 -4.85
CA ILE A 60 16.41 0.21 -3.43
C ILE A 60 16.15 -1.18 -2.85
N VAL A 61 15.33 -2.00 -3.51
CA VAL A 61 15.01 -3.36 -3.03
C VAL A 61 16.08 -4.39 -3.35
N ARG A 62 17.14 -4.01 -4.09
CA ARG A 62 18.23 -4.89 -4.54
C ARG A 62 17.75 -6.13 -5.30
N LEU A 63 16.81 -5.93 -6.23
CA LEU A 63 16.25 -6.99 -7.07
C LEU A 63 16.50 -6.74 -8.55
N PRO A 64 16.51 -7.78 -9.41
CA PRO A 64 16.62 -7.62 -10.84
C PRO A 64 15.50 -6.75 -11.42
N TYR A 65 15.85 -5.80 -12.29
CA TYR A 65 14.90 -4.88 -12.92
C TYR A 65 13.72 -5.61 -13.58
N ASN A 66 13.97 -6.71 -14.31
CA ASN A 66 12.91 -7.46 -15.00
C ASN A 66 11.86 -8.04 -14.03
N LEU A 67 12.29 -8.47 -12.85
CA LEU A 67 11.40 -8.98 -11.80
C LEU A 67 10.54 -7.85 -11.24
N VAL A 68 11.17 -6.71 -10.91
CA VAL A 68 10.48 -5.52 -10.40
C VAL A 68 9.47 -4.98 -11.41
N ARG A 69 9.88 -4.84 -12.68
CA ARG A 69 8.99 -4.44 -13.79
C ARG A 69 7.78 -5.34 -13.87
N THR A 70 7.98 -6.66 -13.85
CA THR A 70 6.88 -7.64 -13.92
C THR A 70 5.90 -7.48 -12.76
N ILE A 71 6.40 -7.31 -11.54
CA ILE A 71 5.58 -7.13 -10.33
C ILE A 71 4.78 -5.83 -10.42
N ILE A 72 5.44 -4.71 -10.72
CA ILE A 72 4.81 -3.38 -10.79
C ILE A 72 3.76 -3.34 -11.91
N THR A 73 4.10 -3.79 -13.13
CA THR A 73 3.15 -3.81 -14.25
C THR A 73 1.92 -4.65 -13.94
N ARG A 74 2.11 -5.86 -13.39
CA ARG A 74 0.99 -6.73 -13.01
C ARG A 74 0.12 -6.10 -11.92
N PHE A 75 0.74 -5.47 -10.93
CA PHE A 75 0.02 -4.72 -9.90
C PHE A 75 -0.82 -3.59 -10.51
N LEU A 76 -0.24 -2.74 -11.37
CA LEU A 76 -0.94 -1.61 -11.98
C LEU A 76 -2.15 -2.07 -12.80
N VAL A 77 -2.01 -3.15 -13.57
CA VAL A 77 -3.13 -3.74 -14.33
C VAL A 77 -4.24 -4.21 -13.39
N ASN A 78 -3.92 -5.01 -12.37
CA ASN A 78 -4.90 -5.47 -11.39
C ASN A 78 -5.55 -4.31 -10.63
N PHE A 79 -4.77 -3.26 -10.35
CA PHE A 79 -5.22 -2.08 -9.66
C PHE A 79 -6.21 -1.24 -10.49
N VAL A 80 -5.99 -1.11 -11.81
CA VAL A 80 -6.95 -0.48 -12.73
C VAL A 80 -8.30 -1.20 -12.68
N TYR A 81 -8.32 -2.53 -12.75
CA TYR A 81 -9.56 -3.30 -12.66
C TYR A 81 -10.25 -3.14 -11.30
N PHE A 82 -9.49 -3.24 -10.21
CA PHE A 82 -10.01 -3.03 -8.87
C PHE A 82 -10.63 -1.63 -8.70
N ARG A 83 -9.99 -0.60 -9.25
CA ARG A 83 -10.50 0.77 -9.20
C ARG A 83 -11.77 0.96 -10.01
N ARG A 84 -11.85 0.38 -11.22
CA ARG A 84 -13.08 0.37 -12.03
C ARG A 84 -14.23 -0.29 -11.27
N PHE A 85 -13.95 -1.37 -10.56
CA PHE A 85 -14.94 -2.01 -9.69
C PHE A 85 -15.39 -1.09 -8.54
N LEU A 86 -14.46 -0.46 -7.81
CA LEU A 86 -14.82 0.47 -6.72
C LEU A 86 -15.66 1.67 -7.20
N ARG A 87 -15.39 2.17 -8.41
CA ARG A 87 -16.13 3.30 -8.99
C ARG A 87 -17.53 2.93 -9.47
N SER A 88 -17.70 1.74 -10.01
CA SER A 88 -18.99 1.26 -10.53
C SER A 88 -19.89 0.70 -9.42
N HIS A 89 -19.32 0.24 -8.31
CA HIS A 89 -20.09 -0.34 -7.22
C HIS A 89 -20.80 0.73 -6.39
N LYS A 90 -22.13 0.63 -6.29
CA LYS A 90 -22.93 1.47 -5.41
C LYS A 90 -22.93 0.87 -3.99
N PHE A 91 -22.17 1.49 -3.10
CA PHE A 91 -22.17 1.13 -1.67
C PHE A 91 -23.43 1.68 -1.00
N THR A 92 -24.39 0.80 -0.66
CA THR A 92 -25.59 1.18 0.09
C THR A 92 -25.26 1.61 1.53
N TYR A 93 -26.24 2.17 2.23
CA TYR A 93 -26.08 2.55 3.65
C TYR A 93 -25.66 1.36 4.51
N ASP A 94 -26.39 0.23 4.44
CA ASP A 94 -26.09 -0.97 5.23
C ASP A 94 -24.71 -1.55 4.91
N TYR A 95 -24.33 -1.48 3.62
CA TYR A 95 -22.99 -1.87 3.20
C TYR A 95 -21.93 -0.99 3.85
N THR A 96 -22.15 0.32 3.80
CA THR A 96 -21.24 1.33 4.32
C THR A 96 -21.12 1.24 5.84
N LYS A 97 -22.20 0.88 6.55
CA LYS A 97 -22.22 0.67 8.00
C LYS A 97 -21.53 -0.63 8.43
N SER A 98 -21.55 -1.68 7.61
CA SER A 98 -21.04 -3.01 7.96
C SER A 98 -19.53 -3.08 8.19
N LEU A 99 -19.11 -3.42 9.41
CA LEU A 99 -17.71 -3.76 9.74
C LEU A 99 -17.23 -5.00 8.98
N ARG A 100 -18.09 -6.01 8.81
CA ARG A 100 -17.76 -7.24 8.07
C ARG A 100 -17.38 -6.93 6.63
N LYS A 101 -18.16 -6.08 5.94
CA LYS A 101 -17.86 -5.67 4.56
C LYS A 101 -16.55 -4.89 4.49
N LEU A 102 -16.32 -3.96 5.42
CA LEU A 102 -15.06 -3.20 5.49
C LEU A 102 -13.85 -4.14 5.62
N ARG A 103 -13.91 -5.14 6.52
CA ARG A 103 -12.86 -6.15 6.70
C ARG A 103 -12.61 -7.00 5.45
N ILE A 104 -13.65 -7.38 4.72
CA ILE A 104 -13.51 -8.12 3.45
C ILE A 104 -12.73 -7.28 2.42
N TYR A 105 -13.02 -5.99 2.32
CA TYR A 105 -12.32 -5.11 1.38
C TYR A 105 -10.89 -4.81 1.79
N LEU A 106 -10.63 -4.65 3.09
CA LEU A 106 -9.27 -4.56 3.60
C LEU A 106 -8.46 -5.81 3.26
N HIS A 107 -9.06 -6.99 3.36
CA HIS A 107 -8.40 -8.23 2.98
C HIS A 107 -8.12 -8.31 1.47
N ARG A 108 -9.10 -7.91 0.64
CA ARG A 108 -8.93 -7.84 -0.83
C ARG A 108 -7.81 -6.85 -1.20
N LEU A 109 -7.79 -5.68 -0.57
CA LEU A 109 -6.77 -4.67 -0.80
C LEU A 109 -5.39 -5.17 -0.34
N HIS A 110 -5.30 -5.82 0.82
CA HIS A 110 -4.06 -6.42 1.30
C HIS A 110 -3.53 -7.52 0.36
N ARG A 111 -4.40 -8.27 -0.31
CA ARG A 111 -3.99 -9.24 -1.34
C ARG A 111 -3.50 -8.57 -2.63
N LEU A 112 -4.03 -7.40 -2.97
CA LEU A 112 -3.64 -6.63 -4.14
C LEU A 112 -2.32 -5.87 -3.91
N VAL A 113 -2.16 -5.28 -2.73
CA VAL A 113 -1.05 -4.41 -2.34
C VAL A 113 -0.72 -4.67 -0.85
N PRO A 114 0.16 -5.65 -0.55
CA PRO A 114 0.47 -6.09 0.81
C PRO A 114 1.43 -5.12 1.53
N VAL A 115 1.08 -3.83 1.60
CA VAL A 115 1.95 -2.75 2.11
C VAL A 115 1.59 -2.31 3.53
N PHE A 116 0.67 -3.03 4.18
CA PHE A 116 0.19 -2.75 5.53
C PHE A 116 -0.18 -4.06 6.23
N SER A 117 -0.11 -4.10 7.56
CA SER A 117 -0.55 -5.28 8.32
C SER A 117 -2.08 -5.43 8.32
N PHE A 118 -2.59 -6.53 7.76
CA PHE A 118 -4.03 -6.81 7.77
C PHE A 118 -4.60 -6.97 9.19
N SER A 119 -3.85 -7.57 10.13
CA SER A 119 -4.31 -7.74 11.51
C SER A 119 -4.54 -6.39 12.19
N ARG A 120 -3.59 -5.46 12.05
CA ARG A 120 -3.73 -4.08 12.54
C ARG A 120 -4.84 -3.32 11.83
N ALA A 121 -4.95 -3.44 10.50
CA ALA A 121 -6.03 -2.79 9.74
C ALA A 121 -7.41 -3.30 10.17
N ARG A 122 -7.55 -4.59 10.49
CA ARG A 122 -8.80 -5.19 10.98
C ARG A 122 -9.23 -4.59 12.32
N GLU A 123 -8.26 -4.31 13.18
CA GLU A 123 -8.49 -3.71 14.50
C GLU A 123 -8.80 -2.22 14.38
N ASN A 124 -8.00 -1.48 13.62
CA ASN A 124 -8.27 -0.07 13.32
C ASN A 124 -9.63 0.15 12.65
N ALA A 125 -10.09 -0.81 11.83
CA ALA A 125 -11.44 -0.76 11.26
C ALA A 125 -12.54 -0.86 12.33
N ARG A 126 -12.35 -1.70 13.36
CA ARG A 126 -13.29 -1.81 14.49
C ARG A 126 -13.32 -0.51 15.28
N ILE A 127 -12.15 0.03 15.61
CA ILE A 127 -12.00 1.30 16.34
C ILE A 127 -12.66 2.44 15.55
N LEU A 128 -12.39 2.54 14.24
CA LEU A 128 -13.00 3.55 13.38
C LEU A 128 -14.53 3.45 13.40
N LYS A 129 -15.11 2.25 13.28
CA LYS A 129 -16.57 2.08 13.33
C LYS A 129 -17.18 2.62 14.62
N ASN A 130 -16.59 2.27 15.76
CA ASN A 130 -17.04 2.77 17.05
C ASN A 130 -16.97 4.31 17.14
N ILE A 131 -15.91 4.92 16.60
CA ILE A 131 -15.76 6.38 16.58
C ILE A 131 -16.82 7.02 15.67
N LEU A 132 -17.04 6.47 14.47
CA LEU A 132 -18.02 6.97 13.51
C LEU A 132 -19.45 6.91 14.06
N ASP A 133 -19.80 5.80 14.72
CA ASP A 133 -21.10 5.63 15.36
C ASP A 133 -21.30 6.63 16.50
N LYS A 134 -20.30 6.81 17.39
CA LYS A 134 -20.33 7.81 18.47
C LYS A 134 -20.46 9.25 17.96
N ARG A 135 -19.93 9.54 16.77
CA ARG A 135 -19.97 10.87 16.15
C ARG A 135 -21.19 11.08 15.25
N CYS A 136 -22.11 10.11 15.18
CA CYS A 136 -23.26 10.11 14.27
C CYS A 136 -22.85 10.50 12.83
N PHE A 137 -21.71 9.96 12.37
CA PHE A 137 -21.10 10.35 11.10
C PHE A 137 -20.68 9.12 10.32
N LEU A 138 -21.23 8.96 9.11
CA LEU A 138 -20.93 7.82 8.26
C LEU A 138 -20.32 8.31 6.93
N PRO A 139 -18.99 8.43 6.83
CA PRO A 139 -18.33 8.75 5.55
C PRO A 139 -18.51 7.60 4.56
N GLN A 140 -18.29 7.88 3.28
CA GLN A 140 -18.37 6.87 2.21
C GLN A 140 -17.45 5.67 2.50
N PHE A 141 -17.84 4.49 2.02
CA PHE A 141 -17.12 3.25 2.29
C PHE A 141 -15.64 3.30 1.84
N THR A 142 -15.36 3.87 0.67
CA THR A 142 -13.99 4.08 0.17
C THR A 142 -13.18 5.04 1.04
N THR A 143 -13.82 6.06 1.61
CA THR A 143 -13.20 6.95 2.59
C THR A 143 -12.86 6.23 3.88
N GLN A 144 -13.72 5.32 4.36
CA GLN A 144 -13.43 4.51 5.52
C GLN A 144 -12.22 3.60 5.29
N LEU A 145 -12.12 2.97 4.12
CA LEU A 145 -10.94 2.18 3.73
C LEU A 145 -9.66 3.02 3.80
N ALA A 146 -9.67 4.21 3.17
CA ALA A 146 -8.53 5.10 3.16
C ALA A 146 -8.11 5.53 4.58
N VAL A 147 -9.08 5.88 5.44
CA VAL A 147 -8.78 6.28 6.81
C VAL A 147 -8.19 5.12 7.62
N VAL A 148 -8.72 3.90 7.49
CA VAL A 148 -8.15 2.73 8.16
C VAL A 148 -6.71 2.51 7.72
N LEU A 149 -6.45 2.52 6.41
CA LEU A 149 -5.09 2.34 5.89
C LEU A 149 -4.15 3.42 6.41
N PHE A 150 -4.59 4.67 6.42
CA PHE A 150 -3.80 5.79 6.91
C PHE A 150 -3.40 5.59 8.37
N VAL A 151 -4.37 5.26 9.24
CA VAL A 151 -4.09 5.03 10.67
C VAL A 151 -3.20 3.81 10.88
N THR A 152 -3.38 2.76 10.09
CA THR A 152 -2.52 1.56 10.15
C THR A 152 -1.09 1.84 9.71
N ASP A 153 -0.91 2.77 8.78
CA ASP A 153 0.38 3.14 8.23
C ASP A 153 1.16 4.09 9.16
N ILE A 154 0.53 5.16 9.64
CA ILE A 154 1.21 6.13 10.54
C ILE A 154 1.62 5.53 11.89
N ASN A 155 0.93 4.47 12.33
CA ASN A 155 1.23 3.76 13.56
C ASN A 155 2.18 2.57 13.33
N ASP A 156 2.71 2.41 12.12
CA ASP A 156 3.65 1.36 11.78
C ASP A 156 5.09 1.78 12.04
N GLN A 157 5.62 1.39 13.20
CA GLN A 157 7.02 1.65 13.56
C GLN A 157 8.03 0.80 12.76
N SER A 158 7.56 -0.20 12.00
CA SER A 158 8.46 -1.06 11.20
C SER A 158 8.93 -0.42 9.89
N THR A 159 8.32 0.70 9.48
CA THR A 159 8.68 1.41 8.25
C THR A 159 9.16 2.81 8.54
N GLU A 160 10.32 3.19 7.98
CA GLU A 160 10.89 4.53 8.15
C GLU A 160 10.03 5.62 7.49
N LYS A 161 9.41 5.29 6.35
CA LYS A 161 8.55 6.20 5.60
C LYS A 161 7.12 5.70 5.57
N ASN A 162 6.19 6.65 5.66
CA ASN A 162 4.76 6.42 5.44
C ASN A 162 4.46 6.27 3.94
N ILE A 163 3.37 5.59 3.61
CA ILE A 163 2.78 5.59 2.27
C ILE A 163 2.48 7.04 1.87
N ILE A 164 2.84 7.38 0.63
CA ILE A 164 2.48 8.67 0.05
C ILE A 164 0.96 8.81 0.08
N GLN A 165 0.43 9.83 0.76
CA GLN A 165 -1.01 9.97 1.00
C GLN A 165 -1.82 9.99 -0.31
N ALA A 166 -1.27 10.54 -1.39
CA ALA A 166 -1.89 10.49 -2.71
C ALA A 166 -2.08 9.04 -3.20
N ASN A 167 -1.03 8.21 -3.13
CA ASN A 167 -1.10 6.78 -3.47
C ASN A 167 -2.14 6.06 -2.60
N LEU A 168 -2.13 6.29 -1.29
CA LEU A 168 -3.06 5.66 -0.35
C LEU A 168 -4.52 5.99 -0.69
N ARG A 169 -4.81 7.27 -0.95
CA ARG A 169 -6.14 7.73 -1.36
C ARG A 169 -6.55 7.09 -2.69
N LEU A 170 -5.62 7.04 -3.65
CA LEU A 170 -5.86 6.42 -4.95
C LEU A 170 -6.17 4.92 -4.81
N LEU A 171 -5.40 4.18 -3.99
CA LEU A 171 -5.60 2.75 -3.68
C LEU A 171 -7.01 2.44 -3.20
N CYS A 172 -7.61 3.37 -2.46
CA CYS A 172 -8.95 3.23 -1.90
C CYS A 172 -10.04 3.89 -2.74
N ASN A 173 -9.71 4.56 -3.85
CA ASN A 173 -10.61 5.41 -4.63
C ASN A 173 -11.33 6.46 -3.75
N CYS A 174 -10.55 7.18 -2.95
CA CYS A 174 -11.03 8.21 -2.03
C CYS A 174 -10.50 9.59 -2.44
N SER A 175 -11.39 10.60 -2.48
CA SER A 175 -10.97 11.96 -2.82
C SER A 175 -10.16 12.62 -1.71
N ALA A 176 -9.27 13.54 -2.07
CA ALA A 176 -8.54 14.38 -1.10
C ALA A 176 -9.49 15.05 -0.10
N TYR A 177 -10.54 15.70 -0.60
CA TYR A 177 -11.53 16.39 0.23
C TYR A 177 -12.22 15.45 1.23
N ALA A 178 -12.76 14.32 0.77
CA ALA A 178 -13.47 13.38 1.63
C ALA A 178 -12.54 12.79 2.70
N PHE A 179 -11.29 12.50 2.33
CA PHE A 179 -10.27 12.01 3.24
C PHE A 179 -9.94 13.02 4.35
N HIS A 180 -9.59 14.26 3.99
CA HIS A 180 -9.23 15.29 4.97
C HIS A 180 -10.41 15.70 5.85
N ARG A 181 -11.60 15.87 5.27
CA ARG A 181 -12.84 16.15 6.04
C ARG A 181 -13.11 15.06 7.08
N THR A 182 -12.99 13.80 6.69
CA THR A 182 -13.24 12.67 7.59
C THR A 182 -12.21 12.64 8.71
N ARG A 183 -10.91 12.75 8.38
CA ARG A 183 -9.82 12.80 9.34
C ARG A 183 -9.99 13.90 10.38
N ASN A 184 -10.32 15.11 9.94
CA ASN A 184 -10.55 16.25 10.84
C ASN A 184 -11.75 15.97 11.76
N LYS A 185 -12.84 15.43 11.22
CA LYS A 185 -14.06 15.15 11.99
C LYS A 185 -13.88 14.06 13.05
N ILE A 186 -12.98 13.11 12.83
CA ILE A 186 -12.66 12.03 13.78
C ILE A 186 -11.41 12.33 14.63
N GLY A 187 -10.76 13.48 14.45
CA GLY A 187 -9.59 13.90 15.23
C GLY A 187 -8.26 13.24 14.82
N ILE A 188 -8.16 12.67 13.62
CA ILE A 188 -6.95 11.98 13.12
C ILE A 188 -6.08 13.00 12.35
N GLY A 189 -5.21 13.70 13.08
CA GLY A 189 -4.28 14.69 12.50
C GLY A 189 -3.93 15.88 13.40
N SER A 190 -4.65 16.07 14.51
CA SER A 190 -4.20 16.89 15.63
C SER A 190 -3.41 16.00 16.61
N LYS A 191 -2.50 16.58 17.39
CA LYS A 191 -1.55 15.91 18.32
C LYS A 191 -2.15 14.94 19.37
N ASN A 192 -3.44 14.62 19.31
CA ASN A 192 -4.20 13.91 20.35
C ASN A 192 -4.83 12.58 19.87
N PHE A 193 -4.44 12.02 18.72
CA PHE A 193 -4.94 10.69 18.34
C PHE A 193 -4.08 9.58 18.96
N TYR A 194 -4.27 9.35 20.25
CA TYR A 194 -3.88 8.12 20.92
C TYR A 194 -5.13 7.50 21.55
N PRO A 195 -5.46 6.22 21.26
CA PRO A 195 -6.21 5.44 22.23
C PRO A 195 -5.39 5.27 23.52
#